data_AF-A0A4Z0WIF8-F1
#
_entry.id   AF-A0A4Z0WIF8-F1
#
_cell.length_a   1.000
_cell.length_b   1.000
_cell.length_c   1.000
_cell.angle_alpha   90.00
_cell.angle_beta   90.00
_cell.angle_gamma   90.00
#
_symmetry.space_group_name_H-M   'P 1'
#
loop_
_entity.id
_entity.type
_entity.pdbx_description
1 polymer ?
#
loop_
_entity_poly.entity_id
_entity_poly.type
_entity_poly.pdbx_seq_one_letter_code
_entity_poly.pdbx_strand_id
1 'polypeptide(L)'
;MATGSNKGSPDFLQGPVTPPDIHMTDFYNDVGRIFISRYRCFPRQEPLWVDDICGPHDLDEFGQHSPRHMACLATVLWLQREGYLTFSTQDGQAGFNHCVLTQKSLALLCGWHQDRPQRPIDALEAALVSGSSQDMEAAVQAILGASAR
;
A
#
# COMPACT_ATOMS: atom_id res chain seq x y z
N MET A 1 23.59 34.86 47.64
CA MET A 1 22.50 35.14 46.69
C MET A 1 22.99 34.74 45.30
N ALA A 2 22.29 33.82 44.66
CA ALA A 2 22.66 33.18 43.39
C ALA A 2 21.98 33.88 42.22
N THR A 3 22.65 33.91 41.05
CA THR A 3 22.13 33.98 39.66
C THR A 3 23.35 34.09 38.74
N GLY A 4 23.56 33.35 37.66
CA GLY A 4 22.86 32.24 37.03
C GLY A 4 23.70 31.87 35.80
N SER A 5 24.10 30.60 35.67
CA SER A 5 24.76 30.09 34.46
C SER A 5 23.70 29.42 33.59
N ASN A 6 23.37 30.06 32.47
CA ASN A 6 22.55 29.45 31.42
C ASN A 6 23.47 28.56 30.57
N LYS A 7 23.55 27.27 30.90
CA LYS A 7 24.15 26.25 30.03
C LYS A 7 23.07 25.77 29.07
N GLY A 8 23.35 25.94 27.78
CA GLY A 8 22.48 25.55 26.67
C GLY A 8 21.90 24.16 26.84
N SER A 9 20.58 24.09 26.67
CA SER A 9 19.82 22.85 26.55
C SER A 9 20.41 21.98 25.44
N PRO A 10 20.56 20.66 25.63
CA PRO A 10 20.92 19.78 24.53
C PRO A 10 19.71 19.65 23.60
N ASP A 11 19.91 19.90 22.31
CA ASP A 11 18.98 19.51 21.25
C ASP A 11 18.85 17.98 21.25
N PHE A 12 17.81 17.46 21.91
CA PHE A 12 17.51 16.02 22.00
C PHE A 12 16.69 15.50 20.80
N LEU A 13 16.61 16.24 19.69
CA LEU A 13 15.75 15.90 18.55
C LEU A 13 16.47 15.57 17.23
N GLN A 14 17.78 15.27 17.28
CA GLN A 14 18.47 14.56 16.18
C GLN A 14 18.93 13.17 16.66
N GLY A 15 17.96 12.30 16.96
CA GLY A 15 18.23 10.85 16.94
C GLY A 15 18.54 10.39 15.51
N PRO A 16 19.23 9.25 15.32
CA PRO A 16 19.44 8.70 13.99
C PRO A 16 18.08 8.53 13.31
N VAL A 17 17.89 9.15 12.15
CA VAL A 17 16.72 8.90 11.30
C VAL A 17 16.77 7.41 11.01
N THR A 18 15.85 6.65 11.61
CA THR A 18 15.78 5.21 11.34
C THR A 18 15.56 5.09 9.83
N PRO A 19 16.41 4.34 9.09
CA PRO A 19 16.19 4.16 7.68
C PRO A 19 14.73 3.70 7.47
N PRO A 20 14.01 4.24 6.48
CA PRO A 20 12.64 3.81 6.23
C PRO A 20 12.60 2.29 6.16
N ASP A 21 11.64 1.69 6.86
CA ASP A 21 11.43 0.24 6.79
C ASP A 21 10.99 -0.08 5.36
N ILE A 22 11.97 -0.48 4.54
CA ILE A 22 11.79 -0.68 3.11
C ILE A 22 10.66 -1.68 2.83
N HIS A 23 10.46 -2.65 3.72
CA HIS A 23 9.38 -3.64 3.61
C HIS A 23 8.00 -3.00 3.77
N MET A 24 7.86 -2.04 4.68
CA MET A 24 6.60 -1.30 4.86
C MET A 24 6.35 -0.33 3.70
N THR A 25 7.39 0.34 3.21
CA THR A 25 7.29 1.21 2.02
C THR A 25 6.83 0.41 0.79
N ASP A 26 7.40 -0.78 0.57
CA ASP A 26 6.98 -1.69 -0.51
C ASP A 26 5.53 -2.13 -0.34
N PHE A 27 5.13 -2.49 0.89
CA PHE A 27 3.74 -2.86 1.19
C PHE A 27 2.76 -1.74 0.82
N TYR A 28 3.01 -0.50 1.22
CA TYR A 28 2.11 0.61 0.87
C TYR A 28 2.04 0.85 -0.64
N ASN A 29 3.18 0.74 -1.33
CA ASN A 29 3.19 0.83 -2.79
C ASN A 29 2.37 -0.27 -3.46
N ASP A 30 2.51 -1.52 -3.01
CA ASP A 30 1.73 -2.65 -3.53
C ASP A 30 0.24 -2.45 -3.30
N VAL A 31 -0.18 -2.10 -2.07
CA VAL A 31 -1.58 -1.83 -1.74
C VAL A 31 -2.16 -0.75 -2.65
N GLY A 32 -1.46 0.37 -2.81
CA GLY A 32 -1.91 1.46 -3.65
C GLY A 32 -2.08 1.06 -5.11
N ARG A 33 -1.08 0.38 -5.70
CA ARG A 33 -1.13 -0.13 -7.09
C ARG A 33 -2.25 -1.16 -7.28
N ILE A 34 -2.43 -2.06 -6.33
CA ILE A 34 -3.51 -3.06 -6.35
C ILE A 34 -4.86 -2.34 -6.35
N PHE A 35 -5.10 -1.41 -5.43
CA PHE A 35 -6.35 -0.66 -5.36
C PHE A 35 -6.62 0.15 -6.64
N ILE A 36 -5.64 0.88 -7.16
CA ILE A 36 -5.78 1.61 -8.44
C ILE A 36 -6.16 0.64 -9.57
N SER A 37 -5.42 -0.48 -9.69
CA SER A 37 -5.66 -1.44 -10.78
C SER A 37 -7.06 -2.06 -10.70
N ARG A 38 -7.51 -2.46 -9.50
CA ARG A 38 -8.82 -3.08 -9.31
C ARG A 38 -9.96 -2.07 -9.45
N TYR A 39 -9.74 -0.83 -9.00
CA TYR A 39 -10.72 0.25 -9.17
C TYR A 39 -10.97 0.55 -10.64
N ARG A 40 -9.92 0.60 -11.46
CA ARG A 40 -10.01 0.88 -12.90
C ARG A 40 -10.77 -0.19 -13.70
N CYS A 41 -10.78 -1.44 -13.24
CA CYS A 41 -11.51 -2.52 -13.92
C CYS A 41 -12.88 -2.85 -13.30
N PHE A 42 -13.18 -2.36 -12.09
CA PHE A 42 -14.46 -2.60 -11.43
C PHE A 42 -15.65 -2.23 -12.33
N PRO A 43 -16.72 -3.06 -12.41
CA PRO A 43 -17.01 -4.28 -11.64
C PRO A 43 -16.49 -5.58 -12.29
N ARG A 44 -15.65 -5.51 -13.33
CA ARG A 44 -15.13 -6.71 -13.99
C ARG A 44 -14.20 -7.47 -13.06
N GLN A 45 -14.30 -8.80 -13.09
CA GLN A 45 -13.44 -9.71 -12.34
C GLN A 45 -12.27 -10.14 -13.22
N GLU A 46 -11.24 -9.30 -13.25
CA GLU A 46 -10.03 -9.48 -14.07
C GLU A 46 -8.94 -10.21 -13.28
N PRO A 47 -7.99 -10.90 -13.94
CA PRO A 47 -6.82 -11.44 -13.27
C PRO A 47 -5.95 -10.32 -12.63
N LEU A 48 -5.29 -10.64 -11.52
CA LEU A 48 -4.25 -9.82 -10.87
C LEU A 48 -2.94 -10.60 -10.92
N TRP A 49 -1.98 -10.14 -11.70
CA TRP A 49 -0.64 -10.71 -11.73
C TRP A 49 0.27 -9.95 -10.76
N VAL A 50 1.10 -10.68 -10.02
CA VAL A 50 1.99 -10.09 -9.02
C VAL A 50 3.04 -9.20 -9.68
N ASP A 51 3.58 -9.61 -10.83
CA ASP A 51 4.61 -8.85 -11.57
C ASP A 51 4.09 -7.53 -12.15
N ASP A 52 2.78 -7.42 -12.44
CA ASP A 52 2.17 -6.16 -12.86
C ASP A 52 2.15 -5.12 -11.72
N ILE A 53 2.26 -5.57 -10.47
CA ILE A 53 2.22 -4.72 -9.27
C ILE A 53 3.63 -4.39 -8.80
N CYS A 54 4.44 -5.40 -8.49
CA CYS A 54 5.78 -5.16 -7.97
C CYS A 54 6.78 -4.78 -9.07
N GLY A 55 6.46 -5.05 -10.35
CA GLY A 55 7.37 -4.93 -11.48
C GLY A 55 7.96 -6.28 -11.88
N PRO A 56 8.66 -6.34 -13.03
CA PRO A 56 9.33 -7.55 -13.48
C PRO A 56 10.45 -7.92 -12.50
N HIS A 57 10.49 -9.18 -12.10
CA HIS A 57 11.55 -9.74 -11.27
C HIS A 57 12.03 -11.06 -11.88
N ASP A 58 13.34 -11.28 -11.80
CA ASP A 58 13.92 -12.54 -12.25
C ASP A 58 13.60 -13.67 -11.26
N LEU A 59 13.43 -14.87 -11.80
CA LEU A 59 13.49 -16.10 -11.03
C LEU A 59 14.96 -16.38 -10.70
N ASP A 60 15.21 -16.96 -9.52
CA ASP A 60 16.55 -17.39 -9.16
C ASP A 60 16.98 -18.67 -9.94
N GLU A 61 18.20 -19.14 -9.66
CA GLU A 61 18.78 -20.32 -10.31
C GLU A 61 17.97 -21.62 -10.10
N PHE A 62 17.05 -21.64 -9.14
CA PHE A 62 16.15 -22.76 -8.85
C PHE A 62 14.72 -22.52 -9.36
N GLY A 63 14.48 -21.42 -10.07
CA GLY A 63 13.16 -21.04 -10.54
C GLY A 63 12.26 -20.44 -9.45
N GLN A 64 12.82 -19.99 -8.32
CA GLN A 64 12.07 -19.39 -7.23
C GLN A 64 11.87 -17.89 -7.44
N HIS A 65 10.67 -17.39 -7.12
CA HIS A 65 10.36 -15.98 -7.15
C HIS A 65 11.17 -15.19 -6.12
N SER A 66 11.55 -13.95 -6.50
CA SER A 66 12.29 -13.05 -5.63
C SER A 66 11.54 -12.74 -4.32
N PRO A 67 12.25 -12.36 -3.23
CA PRO A 67 11.61 -11.91 -2.00
C PRO A 67 10.60 -10.76 -2.22
N ARG A 68 10.85 -9.87 -3.18
CA ARG A 68 9.96 -8.75 -3.50
C ARG A 68 8.64 -9.20 -4.13
N HIS A 69 8.71 -10.19 -5.01
CA HIS A 69 7.53 -10.84 -5.60
C HIS A 69 6.72 -11.55 -4.50
N MET A 70 7.39 -12.31 -3.64
CA MET A 70 6.73 -13.01 -2.53
C MET A 70 6.09 -12.05 -1.52
N ALA A 71 6.72 -10.89 -1.27
CA ALA A 71 6.13 -9.84 -0.43
C ALA A 71 4.86 -9.25 -1.07
N CYS A 72 4.86 -8.98 -2.38
CA CYS A 72 3.67 -8.52 -3.09
C CYS A 72 2.54 -9.57 -3.09
N LEU A 73 2.87 -10.85 -3.31
CA LEU A 73 1.92 -11.95 -3.19
C LEU A 73 1.27 -11.98 -1.80
N ALA A 74 2.08 -11.85 -0.75
CA ALA A 74 1.59 -11.78 0.63
C ALA A 74 0.68 -10.56 0.88
N THR A 75 0.97 -9.41 0.27
CA THR A 75 0.12 -8.21 0.33
C THR A 75 -1.27 -8.47 -0.24
N VAL A 76 -1.39 -9.15 -1.39
CA VAL A 76 -2.70 -9.50 -1.98
C VAL A 76 -3.49 -10.43 -1.06
N LEU A 77 -2.82 -11.47 -0.53
CA LEU A 77 -3.43 -12.43 0.40
C LEU A 77 -3.92 -11.74 1.68
N TRP A 78 -3.15 -10.80 2.20
CA TRP A 78 -3.55 -9.99 3.36
C TRP A 78 -4.78 -9.12 3.04
N LEU A 79 -4.79 -8.43 1.90
CA LEU A 79 -5.94 -7.62 1.47
C LEU A 79 -7.21 -8.45 1.30
N GLN A 80 -7.11 -9.67 0.77
CA GLN A 80 -8.24 -10.58 0.65
C GLN A 80 -8.74 -11.03 2.03
N ARG A 81 -7.83 -11.42 2.93
CA ARG A 81 -8.17 -11.80 4.31
C ARG A 81 -8.88 -10.68 5.08
N GLU A 82 -8.44 -9.44 4.92
CA GLU A 82 -9.06 -8.26 5.54
C GLU A 82 -10.34 -7.77 4.83
N GLY A 83 -10.78 -8.51 3.81
CA GLY A 83 -12.03 -8.26 3.10
C GLY A 83 -11.97 -7.06 2.14
N TYR A 84 -10.79 -6.64 1.70
CA TYR A 84 -10.65 -5.60 0.69
C TYR A 84 -10.78 -6.12 -0.74
N LEU A 85 -10.39 -7.38 -0.96
CA LEU A 85 -10.44 -8.05 -2.25
C LEU A 85 -11.17 -9.39 -2.14
N THR A 86 -11.69 -9.85 -3.26
CA THR A 86 -12.06 -11.24 -3.45
C THR A 86 -11.47 -11.73 -4.78
N PHE A 87 -11.12 -13.01 -4.83
CA PHE A 87 -10.68 -13.71 -6.03
C PHE A 87 -11.21 -15.15 -5.98
N SER A 88 -11.37 -15.76 -7.15
CA SER A 88 -11.94 -17.11 -7.26
C SER A 88 -10.91 -18.21 -7.01
N THR A 89 -9.72 -18.07 -7.61
CA THR A 89 -8.64 -19.05 -7.56
C THR A 89 -7.30 -18.34 -7.61
N GLN A 90 -6.30 -18.90 -6.94
CA GLN A 90 -4.91 -18.47 -7.02
C GLN A 90 -4.17 -19.36 -8.03
N ASP A 91 -3.40 -18.75 -8.93
CA ASP A 91 -2.56 -19.43 -9.91
C ASP A 91 -1.11 -19.48 -9.41
N GLY A 92 -0.82 -20.54 -8.64
CA GLY A 92 0.49 -20.75 -8.03
C GLY A 92 0.95 -19.53 -7.22
N GLN A 93 2.12 -19.00 -7.57
CA GLN A 93 2.66 -17.77 -6.99
C GLN A 93 2.53 -16.57 -7.93
N ALA A 94 2.07 -16.76 -9.16
CA ALA A 94 2.10 -15.73 -10.20
C ALA A 94 0.93 -14.73 -10.08
N GLY A 95 -0.25 -15.18 -9.66
CA GLY A 95 -1.42 -14.30 -9.64
C GLY A 95 -2.73 -14.90 -9.14
N PHE A 96 -3.80 -14.12 -9.32
CA PHE A 96 -5.13 -14.39 -8.80
C PHE A 96 -6.20 -14.16 -9.88
N ASN A 97 -7.02 -15.16 -10.15
CA ASN A 97 -8.06 -15.09 -11.17
C ASN A 97 -9.38 -14.55 -10.62
N HIS A 98 -10.07 -13.77 -11.45
CA HIS A 98 -11.34 -13.14 -11.11
C HIS A 98 -11.23 -12.25 -9.85
N CYS A 99 -10.17 -11.44 -9.78
CA CYS A 99 -9.91 -10.57 -8.65
C CYS A 99 -10.69 -9.25 -8.78
N VAL A 100 -11.47 -8.89 -7.75
CA VAL A 100 -12.31 -7.69 -7.73
C VAL A 100 -12.36 -7.04 -6.34
N LEU A 101 -12.64 -5.73 -6.32
CA LEU A 101 -12.90 -4.99 -5.08
C LEU A 101 -14.17 -5.49 -4.38
N THR A 102 -14.12 -5.55 -3.06
CA THR A 102 -15.33 -5.70 -2.23
C THR A 102 -16.09 -4.37 -2.08
N GLN A 103 -17.32 -4.43 -1.59
CA GLN A 103 -18.10 -3.23 -1.26
C GLN A 103 -17.39 -2.34 -0.23
N LYS A 104 -16.70 -2.95 0.76
CA LYS A 104 -15.87 -2.26 1.75
C LYS A 104 -14.80 -1.39 1.08
N SER A 105 -13.99 -1.98 0.20
CA SER A 105 -12.95 -1.24 -0.53
C SER A 105 -13.52 -0.16 -1.43
N LEU A 106 -14.58 -0.48 -2.18
CA LEU A 106 -15.21 0.47 -3.07
C LEU A 106 -15.71 1.71 -2.31
N ALA A 107 -16.35 1.50 -1.15
CA ALA A 107 -16.82 2.58 -0.30
C ALA A 107 -15.67 3.48 0.18
N LEU A 108 -14.59 2.87 0.67
CA LEU A 108 -13.41 3.61 1.13
C LEU A 108 -12.75 4.39 -0.01
N LEU A 109 -12.54 3.77 -1.17
CA LEU A 109 -11.87 4.40 -2.32
C LEU A 109 -12.70 5.54 -2.92
N CYS A 110 -14.03 5.38 -2.97
CA CYS A 110 -14.94 6.44 -3.41
C CYS A 110 -15.11 7.56 -2.36
N GLY A 111 -14.63 7.35 -1.12
CA GLY A 111 -14.80 8.32 -0.02
C GLY A 111 -16.22 8.35 0.54
N TRP A 112 -16.99 7.26 0.40
CA TRP A 112 -18.32 7.17 0.98
C TRP A 112 -18.23 7.35 2.50
N HIS A 113 -19.03 8.26 3.05
CA HIS A 113 -19.08 8.61 4.48
C HIS A 113 -17.86 9.35 5.04
N GLN A 114 -17.02 9.94 4.19
CA GLN A 114 -15.91 10.78 4.63
C GLN A 114 -16.11 12.22 4.14
N ASP A 115 -16.14 13.18 5.07
CA ASP A 115 -16.09 14.61 4.72
C ASP A 115 -14.65 14.97 4.36
N ARG A 116 -14.24 14.61 3.13
CA ARG A 116 -12.90 14.86 2.60
C ARG A 116 -13.01 15.66 1.29
N PRO A 117 -12.11 16.64 1.07
CA PRO A 117 -12.13 17.46 -0.14
C PRO A 117 -11.75 16.65 -1.40
N GLN A 118 -11.04 15.54 -1.25
CA GLN A 118 -10.57 14.68 -2.33
C GLN A 118 -10.92 13.23 -2.04
N ARG A 119 -11.34 12.47 -3.06
CA ARG A 119 -11.61 11.04 -2.91
C ARG A 119 -10.29 10.30 -2.71
N PRO A 120 -10.23 9.28 -1.84
CA PRO A 120 -8.99 8.54 -1.63
C PRO A 120 -8.39 7.93 -2.90
N ILE A 121 -9.22 7.50 -3.86
CA ILE A 121 -8.72 7.03 -5.17
C ILE A 121 -7.96 8.12 -5.94
N ASP A 122 -8.41 9.38 -5.90
CA ASP A 122 -7.74 10.47 -6.61
C ASP A 122 -6.36 10.76 -6.00
N ALA A 123 -6.21 10.58 -4.68
CA ALA A 123 -4.94 10.73 -3.99
C ALA A 123 -3.95 9.61 -4.36
N LEU A 124 -4.44 8.36 -4.44
CA LEU A 124 -3.63 7.22 -4.90
C LEU A 124 -3.15 7.42 -6.35
N GLU A 125 -4.04 7.87 -7.24
CA GLU A 125 -3.67 8.14 -8.64
C GLU A 125 -2.66 9.29 -8.76
N ALA A 126 -2.82 10.36 -7.98
CA ALA A 126 -1.85 11.45 -7.94
C ALA A 126 -0.47 10.98 -7.46
N ALA A 127 -0.42 10.15 -6.40
CA ALA A 127 0.83 9.57 -5.89
C ALA A 127 1.50 8.64 -6.92
N LEU A 128 0.71 7.84 -7.65
CA LEU A 128 1.22 7.00 -8.73
C LEU A 128 1.83 7.82 -9.86
N VAL A 129 1.17 8.92 -10.25
CA VAL A 129 1.64 9.82 -11.31
C VAL A 129 2.89 10.59 -10.90
N SER A 130 2.99 11.02 -9.64
CA SER A 130 4.18 11.72 -9.12
C SER A 130 5.36 10.79 -8.85
N GLY A 131 5.10 9.47 -8.70
CA GLY A 131 6.11 8.50 -8.28
C GLY A 131 6.54 8.64 -6.81
N SER A 132 5.74 9.36 -5.99
CA SER A 132 6.05 9.65 -4.60
C SER A 132 5.61 8.51 -3.67
N SER A 133 6.57 7.74 -3.16
CA SER A 133 6.30 6.70 -2.15
C SER A 133 5.70 7.28 -0.87
N GLN A 134 6.07 8.50 -0.49
CA GLN A 134 5.54 9.18 0.69
C GLN A 134 4.05 9.53 0.52
N ASP A 135 3.67 10.06 -0.65
CA ASP A 135 2.27 10.37 -0.94
C ASP A 135 1.44 9.09 -1.05
N MET A 136 2.03 8.03 -1.62
CA MET A 136 1.40 6.71 -1.71
C MET A 136 1.12 6.14 -0.33
N GLU A 137 2.12 6.16 0.56
CA GLU A 137 1.97 5.73 1.95
C GLU A 137 0.89 6.53 2.67
N ALA A 138 0.92 7.86 2.58
CA ALA A 138 -0.06 8.72 3.23
C ALA A 138 -1.49 8.42 2.74
N ALA A 139 -1.68 8.22 1.43
CA ALA A 139 -2.97 7.89 0.85
C ALA A 139 -3.47 6.51 1.31
N VAL A 140 -2.60 5.48 1.33
CA VAL A 140 -2.96 4.14 1.79
C VAL A 140 -3.28 4.13 3.29
N GLN A 141 -2.48 4.78 4.13
CA GLN A 141 -2.77 4.91 5.56
C GLN A 141 -4.12 5.57 5.82
N ALA A 142 -4.45 6.62 5.06
CA ALA A 142 -5.73 7.30 5.17
C ALA A 142 -6.94 6.42 4.78
N ILE A 143 -6.73 5.42 3.91
CA ILE A 143 -7.73 4.42 3.51
C ILE A 143 -7.86 3.34 4.59
N LEU A 144 -6.75 2.70 4.96
CA LEU A 144 -6.75 1.60 5.93
C LEU A 144 -7.20 2.08 7.32
N GLY A 145 -6.74 3.26 7.75
CA GLY A 145 -7.13 3.86 9.03
C GLY A 145 -8.59 4.32 9.09
N ALA A 146 -9.26 4.51 7.95
CA ALA A 146 -10.69 4.79 7.92
C ALA A 146 -11.54 3.51 8.08
N SER A 147 -10.97 2.34 7.79
CA SER A 147 -11.63 1.05 7.96
C SER A 147 -11.59 0.52 9.40
N ALA A 148 -10.70 1.03 10.25
CA ALA A 148 -10.49 0.57 11.62
C ALA A 148 -11.44 1.24 12.63
N ARG A 149 -12.40 2.04 12.17
CA ARG A 149 -13.36 2.79 12.99
C ARG A 149 -14.73 2.14 12.99
#